data_AF-A0A942GYJ1-F1
#
_entry.id   AF-A0A942GYJ1-F1
#
_cell.length_a   1.000
_cell.length_b   1.000
_cell.length_c   1.000
_cell.angle_alpha   90.00
_cell.angle_beta   90.00
_cell.angle_gamma   90.00
#
_symmetry.space_group_name_H-M   'P 1'
#
loop_
_entity.id
_entity.type
_entity.pdbx_description
1 polymer ?
#
loop_
_entity_poly.entity_id
_entity_poly.type
_entity_poly.pdbx_seq_one_letter_code
_entity_poly.pdbx_strand_id
1 'polypeptide(L)'
;MITLACLALVGCARPNPYADFYHLNPAVPAYLDPKIYEASPEQATIYSYSDDRAKDDRAMMENGFVLLGYSSFNGGARAASQSAIQAQAKIVGASVVLTTSQFTNSVSGSIPYTVQNPSQMVVTNTTGTANAYGSGGWASGSYQGTSTTWIPGGTATNYIPYTIQRYDFFASYWIKRQFHFGAYTADLTPELRARIQRNQGVVVTLIVKGTPAYYANLLVGDIIVRLNGHDVSDARSFNDMVTGYEGQSVALDLVRGSGTQTLNIQLTK
;
A
#
# COMPACT_ATOMS: atom_id res chain seq x y z
N MET A 1 30.87 -5.94 -41.60
CA MET A 1 30.40 -6.34 -40.26
C MET A 1 30.16 -5.07 -39.46
N ILE A 2 28.90 -4.65 -39.34
CA ILE A 2 28.51 -3.48 -38.55
C ILE A 2 28.07 -4.02 -37.19
N THR A 3 28.86 -3.74 -36.15
CA THR A 3 28.57 -4.09 -34.77
C THR A 3 27.42 -3.20 -34.28
N LEU A 4 26.26 -3.81 -34.13
CA LEU A 4 25.07 -3.22 -33.53
C LEU A 4 25.35 -3.04 -32.03
N ALA A 5 25.72 -1.81 -31.63
CA ALA A 5 25.79 -1.44 -30.22
C ALA A 5 24.35 -1.35 -29.69
N CYS A 6 23.87 -2.45 -29.08
CA CYS A 6 22.69 -2.44 -28.24
C CYS A 6 22.94 -1.46 -27.09
N LEU A 7 22.42 -0.25 -27.23
CA LEU A 7 22.27 0.70 -26.14
C LEU A 7 21.22 0.13 -25.20
N ALA A 8 21.64 -0.69 -24.24
CA ALA A 8 20.81 -1.07 -23.12
C ALA A 8 20.52 0.22 -22.33
N LEU A 9 19.36 0.82 -22.60
CA LEU A 9 18.69 1.70 -21.67
C LEU A 9 18.50 0.88 -20.39
N VAL A 10 19.46 1.00 -19.48
CA VAL A 10 19.27 0.69 -18.07
C VAL A 10 18.24 1.69 -17.61
N GLY A 11 16.96 1.35 -17.84
CA GLY A 11 15.85 1.99 -17.16
C GLY A 11 16.18 1.84 -15.70
N CYS A 12 16.59 2.94 -15.06
CA CYS A 12 16.64 3.03 -13.62
C CYS A 12 15.29 2.51 -13.16
N ALA A 13 15.27 1.34 -12.51
CA ALA A 13 14.07 0.83 -11.88
C ALA A 13 13.53 2.01 -11.08
N ARG A 14 12.31 2.46 -11.40
CA ARG A 14 11.69 3.53 -10.62
C ARG A 14 11.84 3.15 -9.15
N PRO A 15 12.25 4.08 -8.26
CA PRO A 15 12.28 3.82 -6.83
C PRO A 15 10.95 3.18 -6.45
N ASN A 16 11.01 2.02 -5.80
CA ASN A 16 9.81 1.30 -5.39
C ASN A 16 9.27 2.03 -4.17
N PRO A 17 8.17 2.82 -4.27
CA PRO A 17 7.69 3.59 -3.14
C PRO A 17 7.26 2.70 -1.96
N TYR A 18 6.90 1.44 -2.22
CA TYR A 18 6.61 0.48 -1.16
C TYR A 18 7.86 0.08 -0.38
N ALA A 19 9.04 0.10 -0.99
CA ALA A 19 10.30 -0.14 -0.30
C ALA A 19 10.77 1.13 0.44
N ASP A 20 10.69 2.28 -0.23
CA ASP A 20 11.21 3.55 0.29
C ASP A 20 10.44 4.03 1.53
N PHE A 21 9.14 3.74 1.59
CA PHE A 21 8.26 4.13 2.69
C PHE A 21 7.82 2.93 3.56
N TYR A 22 8.65 1.89 3.64
CA TYR A 22 8.36 0.72 4.47
C TYR A 22 8.70 0.97 5.95
N HIS A 23 7.77 0.59 6.83
CA HIS A 23 7.93 0.58 8.27
C HIS A 23 7.82 -0.86 8.78
N LEU A 24 8.91 -1.35 9.37
CA LEU A 24 8.97 -2.66 10.03
C LEU A 24 8.15 -2.64 11.32
N ASN A 25 7.40 -3.71 11.58
CA ASN A 25 6.77 -3.93 12.87
C ASN A 25 7.84 -4.36 13.91
N PRO A 26 8.12 -3.57 14.96
CA PRO A 26 9.16 -3.88 15.94
C PRO A 26 8.87 -5.14 16.77
N ALA A 27 7.62 -5.61 16.79
CA ALA A 27 7.25 -6.85 17.46
C ALA A 27 7.71 -8.12 16.71
N VAL A 28 8.16 -7.97 15.46
CA VAL A 28 8.60 -9.10 14.62
C VAL A 28 10.13 -9.16 14.62
N PRO A 29 10.74 -10.36 14.79
CA PRO A 29 12.18 -10.50 14.73
C PRO A 29 12.73 -10.15 13.33
N ALA A 30 13.97 -9.67 13.29
CA ALA A 30 14.65 -9.36 12.03
C ALA A 30 14.84 -10.59 11.12
N TYR A 31 14.83 -11.79 11.69
CA TYR A 31 14.91 -13.07 10.99
C TYR A 31 13.65 -13.90 11.26
N LEU A 32 13.01 -14.36 10.17
CA LEU A 32 11.82 -15.21 10.23
C LEU A 32 12.25 -16.69 10.26
N ASP A 33 12.19 -17.30 11.44
CA ASP A 33 12.49 -18.73 11.61
C ASP A 33 11.47 -19.60 10.85
N PRO A 34 11.90 -20.47 9.92
CA PRO A 34 11.02 -21.39 9.19
C PRO A 34 10.23 -22.37 10.07
N LYS A 35 10.63 -22.57 11.33
CA LYS A 35 9.85 -23.35 12.30
C LYS A 35 8.65 -22.59 12.86
N ILE A 36 8.71 -21.26 12.87
CA ILE A 36 7.67 -20.40 13.44
C ILE A 36 6.78 -19.84 12.34
N TYR A 37 7.33 -19.57 11.15
CA TYR A 37 6.60 -18.96 10.05
C TYR A 37 6.54 -19.89 8.84
N GLU A 38 5.38 -19.93 8.19
CA GLU A 38 5.24 -20.64 6.92
C GLU A 38 6.12 -19.99 5.84
N ALA A 39 6.70 -20.82 4.97
CA ALA A 39 7.54 -20.34 3.88
C ALA A 39 6.77 -19.35 2.99
N SER A 40 7.38 -18.20 2.72
CA SER A 40 6.82 -17.21 1.79
C SER A 40 6.71 -17.82 0.39
N PRO A 41 5.56 -17.71 -0.29
CA PRO A 41 5.43 -18.08 -1.70
C PRO A 41 6.31 -17.20 -2.60
N GLU A 42 6.55 -17.63 -3.84
CA GLU A 42 7.30 -16.85 -4.83
C GLU A 42 6.60 -15.53 -5.18
N GLN A 43 5.26 -15.53 -5.14
CA GLN A 43 4.42 -14.35 -5.32
C GLN A 43 3.41 -14.28 -4.18
N ALA A 44 3.33 -13.12 -3.53
CA ALA A 44 2.38 -12.89 -2.47
C ALA A 44 0.97 -12.71 -3.04
N THR A 45 -0.04 -13.14 -2.31
CA THR A 45 -1.42 -12.87 -2.69
C THR A 45 -1.79 -11.45 -2.27
N ILE A 46 -2.25 -10.64 -3.22
CA ILE A 46 -2.62 -9.24 -2.97
C ILE A 46 -4.14 -9.14 -2.89
N TYR A 47 -4.64 -8.60 -1.78
CA TYR A 47 -6.05 -8.24 -1.61
C TYR A 47 -6.18 -6.74 -1.38
N SER A 48 -7.41 -6.24 -1.50
CA SER A 48 -7.77 -4.89 -1.11
C SER A 48 -8.41 -4.89 0.27
N TYR A 49 -8.09 -3.89 1.08
CA TYR A 49 -8.83 -3.61 2.32
C TYR A 49 -10.31 -3.31 2.00
N SER A 50 -11.17 -3.70 2.93
CA SER A 50 -12.54 -3.21 3.03
C SER A 50 -12.57 -1.77 3.59
N ASP A 51 -13.77 -1.25 3.81
CA ASP A 51 -13.96 0.09 4.40
C ASP A 51 -13.52 0.17 5.88
N ASP A 52 -13.36 -0.97 6.57
CA ASP A 52 -12.89 -1.03 7.96
C ASP A 52 -11.57 -1.81 8.07
N ARG A 53 -10.47 -1.06 8.09
CA ARG A 53 -9.11 -1.60 8.20
C ARG A 53 -8.91 -2.43 9.48
N ALA A 54 -9.46 -1.99 10.60
CA ALA A 54 -9.27 -2.67 11.88
C ALA A 54 -9.94 -4.05 11.89
N LYS A 55 -11.09 -4.15 11.23
CA LYS A 55 -11.77 -5.43 11.03
C LYS A 55 -10.97 -6.39 10.15
N ASP A 56 -10.38 -5.90 9.06
CA ASP A 56 -9.56 -6.74 8.18
C ASP A 56 -8.25 -7.17 8.84
N ASP A 57 -7.58 -6.27 9.56
CA ASP A 57 -6.38 -6.60 10.33
C ASP A 57 -6.69 -7.68 11.38
N ARG A 58 -7.85 -7.55 12.07
CA ARG A 58 -8.33 -8.57 13.00
C ARG A 58 -8.63 -9.89 12.29
N ALA A 59 -9.27 -9.87 11.13
CA ALA A 59 -9.56 -11.07 10.35
C ALA A 59 -8.27 -11.77 9.90
N MET A 60 -7.23 -11.02 9.53
CA MET A 60 -5.92 -11.59 9.22
C MET A 60 -5.32 -12.31 10.44
N MET A 61 -5.37 -11.69 11.62
CA MET A 61 -4.91 -12.31 12.86
C MET A 61 -5.72 -13.57 13.23
N GLU A 62 -7.04 -13.53 13.07
CA GLU A 62 -7.92 -14.70 13.28
C GLU A 62 -7.62 -15.85 12.30
N ASN A 63 -7.11 -15.55 11.11
CA ASN A 63 -6.66 -16.57 10.16
C ASN A 63 -5.18 -16.98 10.33
N GLY A 64 -4.52 -16.52 11.40
CA GLY A 64 -3.17 -16.93 11.77
C GLY A 64 -2.06 -16.14 11.08
N PHE A 65 -2.41 -15.00 10.48
CA PHE A 65 -1.42 -14.11 9.89
C PHE A 65 -0.88 -13.12 10.92
N VAL A 66 0.41 -12.84 10.82
CA VAL A 66 1.13 -11.86 11.63
C VAL A 66 1.58 -10.72 10.73
N LEU A 67 1.39 -9.48 11.20
CA LEU A 67 1.78 -8.26 10.51
C LEU A 67 3.30 -8.06 10.60
N LEU A 68 3.99 -8.14 9.46
CA LEU A 68 5.43 -7.89 9.34
C LEU A 68 5.75 -6.40 9.31
N GLY A 69 4.87 -5.60 8.73
CA GLY A 69 5.05 -4.16 8.58
C GLY A 69 4.08 -3.58 7.57
N TYR A 70 4.26 -2.30 7.26
CA TYR A 70 3.41 -1.60 6.31
C TYR A 70 4.20 -0.54 5.54
N SER A 71 3.69 -0.17 4.37
CA SER A 71 4.18 0.96 3.59
C SER A 71 3.06 1.95 3.37
N SER A 72 3.37 3.25 3.44
CA SER A 72 2.38 4.30 3.20
C SER A 72 3.01 5.52 2.53
N PHE A 73 2.38 6.01 1.45
CA PHE A 73 2.89 7.16 0.69
C PHE A 73 1.79 7.83 -0.13
N ASN A 74 1.97 9.11 -0.44
CA ASN A 74 1.10 9.85 -1.34
C ASN A 74 1.73 9.96 -2.75
N GLY A 75 1.02 9.52 -3.79
CA GLY A 75 1.56 9.47 -5.14
C GLY A 75 0.51 9.64 -6.23
N GLY A 76 0.95 9.75 -7.49
CA GLY A 76 0.03 9.74 -8.63
C GLY A 76 -0.62 8.35 -8.82
N ALA A 77 -1.72 8.27 -9.57
CA ALA A 77 -2.45 7.01 -9.83
C ALA A 77 -1.56 5.83 -10.28
N ARG A 78 -0.45 6.10 -10.98
CA ARG A 78 0.49 5.07 -11.48
C ARG A 78 1.63 4.73 -10.51
N ALA A 79 1.67 5.35 -9.33
CA ALA A 79 2.69 5.09 -8.32
C ALA A 79 2.50 3.71 -7.66
N ALA A 80 1.25 3.25 -7.51
CA ALA A 80 0.96 1.89 -7.10
C ALA A 80 1.03 0.94 -8.31
N SER A 81 2.10 0.16 -8.41
CA SER A 81 2.16 -0.97 -9.35
C SER A 81 2.14 -2.30 -8.60
N GLN A 82 1.43 -3.28 -9.17
CA GLN A 82 1.39 -4.64 -8.62
C GLN A 82 2.79 -5.26 -8.55
N SER A 83 3.64 -5.01 -9.55
CA SER A 83 5.03 -5.47 -9.56
C SER A 83 5.87 -4.89 -8.41
N ALA A 84 5.62 -3.63 -8.03
CA ALA A 84 6.32 -2.97 -6.93
C ALA A 84 5.87 -3.55 -5.57
N ILE A 85 4.57 -3.81 -5.40
CA ILE A 85 4.04 -4.49 -4.21
C ILE A 85 4.66 -5.89 -4.08
N GLN A 86 4.69 -6.66 -5.16
CA GLN A 86 5.26 -8.02 -5.19
C GLN A 86 6.75 -8.01 -4.86
N ALA A 87 7.51 -7.08 -5.45
CA ALA A 87 8.93 -6.94 -5.16
C ALA A 87 9.18 -6.66 -3.67
N GLN A 88 8.38 -5.77 -3.07
CA GLN A 88 8.50 -5.48 -1.64
C GLN A 88 8.06 -6.67 -0.77
N ALA A 89 6.96 -7.34 -1.13
CA ALA A 89 6.48 -8.51 -0.41
C ALA A 89 7.54 -9.61 -0.36
N LYS A 90 8.25 -9.84 -1.47
CA LYS A 90 9.35 -10.80 -1.55
C LYS A 90 10.53 -10.42 -0.65
N ILE A 91 10.88 -9.13 -0.56
CA ILE A 91 11.94 -8.64 0.33
C ILE A 91 11.57 -8.85 1.80
N VAL A 92 10.33 -8.55 2.15
CA VAL A 92 9.81 -8.65 3.53
C VAL A 92 9.52 -10.11 3.91
N GLY A 93 9.33 -11.01 2.93
CA GLY A 93 8.93 -12.40 3.16
C GLY A 93 7.43 -12.55 3.41
N ALA A 94 6.61 -11.64 2.89
CA ALA A 94 5.17 -11.67 3.08
C ALA A 94 4.48 -12.65 2.12
N SER A 95 3.55 -13.44 2.64
CA SER A 95 2.69 -14.31 1.83
C SER A 95 1.42 -13.62 1.38
N VAL A 96 0.92 -12.66 2.15
CA VAL A 96 -0.29 -11.89 1.84
C VAL A 96 0.00 -10.40 2.01
N VAL A 97 -0.54 -9.59 1.09
CA VAL A 97 -0.48 -8.14 1.15
C VAL A 97 -1.89 -7.56 1.06
N LEU A 98 -2.26 -6.72 2.01
CA LEU A 98 -3.51 -5.96 1.93
C LEU A 98 -3.20 -4.54 1.51
N THR A 99 -3.94 -4.02 0.53
CA THR A 99 -3.68 -2.69 -0.05
C THR A 99 -4.92 -1.81 -0.06
N THR A 100 -4.72 -0.50 0.02
CA THR A 100 -5.79 0.48 -0.21
C THR A 100 -5.22 1.71 -0.91
N SER A 101 -6.10 2.42 -1.62
CA SER A 101 -5.78 3.67 -2.29
C SER A 101 -6.95 4.64 -2.10
N GLN A 102 -6.69 5.80 -1.51
CA GLN A 102 -7.70 6.83 -1.31
C GLN A 102 -7.32 8.08 -2.09
N PHE A 103 -8.26 8.63 -2.85
CA PHE A 103 -8.04 9.89 -3.55
C PHE A 103 -7.83 11.02 -2.53
N THR A 104 -6.82 11.87 -2.78
CA THR A 104 -6.51 13.00 -1.90
C THR A 104 -6.85 14.32 -2.57
N ASN A 105 -6.17 14.64 -3.67
CA ASN A 105 -6.37 15.88 -4.42
C ASN A 105 -5.89 15.77 -5.86
N SER A 106 -6.24 16.76 -6.67
CA SER A 106 -5.71 16.94 -8.02
C SER A 106 -4.73 18.11 -8.02
N VAL A 107 -3.53 17.90 -8.58
CA VAL A 107 -2.55 18.97 -8.79
C VAL A 107 -2.50 19.29 -10.27
N SER A 108 -2.80 20.53 -10.61
CA SER A 108 -2.79 21.04 -11.98
C SER A 108 -1.61 21.97 -12.20
N GLY A 109 -1.05 21.95 -13.40
CA GLY A 109 0.04 22.83 -13.81
C GLY A 109 0.10 22.97 -15.33
N SER A 110 1.12 23.64 -15.84
CA SER A 110 1.35 23.74 -17.28
C SER A 110 2.83 23.63 -17.61
N ILE A 111 3.13 22.99 -18.74
CA ILE A 111 4.48 22.88 -19.27
C ILE A 111 4.60 23.91 -20.41
N PRO A 112 5.52 24.89 -20.31
CA PRO A 112 5.76 25.81 -21.41
C PRO A 112 6.50 25.09 -22.54
N TYR A 113 6.09 25.32 -23.78
CA TYR A 113 6.82 24.95 -24.98
C TYR A 113 6.92 26.15 -25.91
N THR A 114 8.15 26.46 -26.31
CA THR A 114 8.45 27.63 -27.14
C THR A 114 8.59 27.21 -28.59
N VAL A 115 7.77 27.81 -29.45
CA VAL A 115 7.84 27.64 -30.90
C VAL A 115 8.53 28.86 -31.49
N GLN A 116 9.51 28.63 -32.36
CA GLN A 116 10.13 29.69 -33.15
C GLN A 116 9.30 29.91 -34.42
N ASN A 117 8.82 31.14 -34.61
CA ASN A 117 8.16 31.57 -35.83
C ASN A 117 9.22 32.17 -36.76
N PRO A 118 9.48 31.56 -37.94
CA PRO A 118 10.45 32.09 -38.88
C PRO A 118 9.98 33.43 -39.46
N SER A 119 10.93 34.27 -39.86
CA SER A 119 10.66 35.51 -40.57
C SER A 119 9.92 35.27 -41.87
N GLN A 120 9.00 36.16 -42.24
CA GLN A 120 8.17 36.03 -43.43
C GLN A 120 8.39 37.18 -44.42
N MET A 121 8.40 36.84 -45.71
CA MET A 121 8.38 37.80 -46.82
C MET A 121 6.98 37.84 -47.42
N VAL A 122 6.32 38.99 -47.37
CA VAL A 122 5.02 39.20 -48.02
C VAL A 122 5.22 40.10 -49.23
N VAL A 123 4.88 39.58 -50.41
CA VAL A 123 4.89 40.34 -51.67
C VAL A 123 3.47 40.78 -51.97
N THR A 124 3.25 42.10 -52.06
CA THR A 124 1.95 42.68 -52.42
C THR A 124 2.05 43.29 -53.81
N ASN A 125 1.24 42.77 -54.72
CA ASN A 125 1.06 43.32 -56.07
C ASN A 125 -0.15 44.23 -56.06
N THR A 126 0.03 45.48 -56.49
CA THR A 126 -1.04 46.46 -56.63
C THR A 126 -1.16 46.81 -58.10
N THR A 127 -2.35 46.64 -58.66
CA THR A 127 -2.64 47.05 -60.03
C THR A 127 -3.84 47.98 -60.00
N GLY A 128 -3.80 48.99 -60.87
CA GLY A 128 -4.88 49.98 -60.97
C GLY A 128 -4.90 50.60 -62.34
N THR A 129 -6.06 51.14 -62.70
CA THR A 129 -6.25 51.92 -63.92
C THR A 129 -6.60 53.34 -63.52
N ALA A 130 -5.89 54.30 -64.09
CA ALA A 130 -6.16 55.72 -63.93
C ALA A 130 -6.66 56.27 -65.27
N ASN A 131 -7.82 56.91 -65.24
CA ASN A 131 -8.42 57.54 -66.41
C ASN A 131 -8.36 59.06 -66.24
N ALA A 132 -7.87 59.76 -67.26
CA ALA A 132 -7.82 61.21 -67.31
C ALA A 132 -8.62 61.71 -68.52
N TYR A 133 -9.39 62.78 -68.31
CA TYR A 133 -10.29 63.36 -69.32
C TYR A 133 -9.97 64.84 -69.51
N GLY A 134 -9.82 65.30 -70.75
CA GLY A 134 -9.52 66.69 -71.08
C GLY A 134 -10.06 67.13 -72.44
N SER A 135 -9.81 68.38 -72.83
CA SER A 135 -10.36 69.00 -74.05
C SER A 135 -9.91 68.34 -75.37
N GLY A 136 -8.84 67.54 -75.33
CA GLY A 136 -8.34 66.77 -76.48
C GLY A 136 -8.76 65.30 -76.53
N GLY A 137 -9.63 64.82 -75.61
CA GLY A 137 -10.06 63.42 -75.52
C GLY A 137 -9.76 62.75 -74.17
N TRP A 138 -9.94 61.44 -74.09
CA TRP A 138 -9.66 60.65 -72.88
C TRP A 138 -8.42 59.78 -73.05
N ALA A 139 -7.68 59.59 -71.95
CA ALA A 139 -6.54 58.70 -71.88
C ALA A 139 -6.67 57.79 -70.66
N SER A 140 -6.34 56.52 -70.81
CA SER A 140 -6.29 55.55 -69.72
C SER A 140 -4.88 54.97 -69.63
N GLY A 141 -4.36 54.93 -68.41
CA GLY A 141 -3.10 54.28 -68.10
C GLY A 141 -3.32 53.22 -67.03
N SER A 142 -2.77 52.02 -67.26
CA SER A 142 -2.64 51.02 -66.20
C SER A 142 -1.29 51.20 -65.50
N TYR A 143 -1.26 50.97 -64.19
CA TYR A 143 -0.04 50.83 -63.44
C TYR A 143 -0.05 49.51 -62.68
N GLN A 144 1.15 48.97 -62.50
CA GLN A 144 1.40 47.82 -61.65
C GLN A 144 2.58 48.16 -60.75
N GLY A 145 2.45 47.87 -59.47
CA GLY A 145 3.49 48.05 -58.47
C GLY A 145 3.64 46.78 -57.65
N THR A 146 4.87 46.45 -57.32
CA THR A 146 5.19 45.34 -56.41
C THR A 146 5.90 45.92 -55.19
N SER A 147 5.41 45.60 -54.00
CA SER A 147 6.08 45.92 -52.74
C SER A 147 6.41 44.63 -52.00
N THR A 148 7.56 44.59 -51.32
CA THR A 148 7.98 43.47 -50.49
C THR A 148 8.11 43.95 -49.05
N THR A 149 7.38 43.32 -48.14
CA THR A 149 7.42 43.61 -46.70
C THR A 149 8.10 42.46 -45.97
N TRP A 150 9.12 42.76 -45.17
CA TRP A 150 9.81 41.80 -44.31
C TRP A 150 9.21 41.84 -42.90
N ILE A 151 8.71 40.71 -42.42
CA ILE A 151 8.18 40.56 -41.06
C ILE A 151 9.22 39.78 -40.24
N PRO A 152 9.88 40.41 -39.24
CA PRO A 152 10.83 39.73 -38.37
C PRO A 152 10.20 38.52 -37.68
N GLY A 153 10.96 37.42 -37.61
CA GLY A 153 10.55 36.24 -36.85
C GLY A 153 10.49 36.52 -35.36
N GLY A 154 9.80 35.67 -34.61
CA GLY A 154 9.65 35.81 -33.16
C GLY A 154 9.49 34.46 -32.47
N THR A 155 9.34 34.48 -31.15
CA THR A 155 9.06 33.28 -30.35
C THR A 155 7.66 33.37 -29.76
N ALA A 156 6.89 32.30 -29.85
CA ALA A 156 5.63 32.15 -29.15
C ALA A 156 5.75 31.03 -28.12
N THR A 157 5.52 31.34 -26.85
CA THR A 157 5.45 30.33 -25.78
C THR A 157 4.00 29.88 -25.61
N ASN A 158 3.76 28.60 -25.85
CA ASN A 158 2.48 27.95 -25.61
C ASN A 158 2.56 27.13 -24.32
N TYR A 159 1.42 26.93 -23.65
CA TYR A 159 1.35 26.18 -22.41
C TYR A 159 0.49 24.93 -22.60
N ILE A 160 1.03 23.76 -22.26
CA ILE A 160 0.29 22.51 -22.26
C ILE A 160 -0.18 22.25 -20.82
N PRO A 161 -1.48 22.41 -20.50
CA PRO A 161 -1.97 22.14 -19.15
C PRO A 161 -1.96 20.64 -18.86
N TYR A 162 -1.67 20.28 -17.62
CA TYR A 162 -1.76 18.90 -17.11
C TYR A 162 -2.45 18.88 -15.77
N THR A 163 -3.07 17.75 -15.44
CA THR A 163 -3.66 17.49 -14.11
C THR A 163 -3.25 16.09 -13.67
N ILE A 164 -2.72 15.97 -12.46
CA ILE A 164 -2.32 14.71 -11.85
C ILE A 164 -3.22 14.47 -10.64
N GLN A 165 -3.97 13.39 -10.65
CA GLN A 165 -4.70 12.90 -9.48
C GLN A 165 -3.74 12.21 -8.52
N ARG A 166 -3.78 12.62 -7.25
CA ARG A 166 -2.97 12.07 -6.17
C ARG A 166 -3.80 11.20 -5.24
N TYR A 167 -3.16 10.17 -4.71
CA TYR A 167 -3.76 9.16 -3.85
C TYR A 167 -2.84 8.85 -2.68
N ASP A 168 -3.42 8.61 -1.51
CA ASP A 168 -2.76 7.98 -0.39
C ASP A 168 -2.83 6.47 -0.57
N PHE A 169 -1.67 5.85 -0.70
CA PHE A 169 -1.50 4.42 -0.81
C PHE A 169 -1.08 3.86 0.55
N PHE A 170 -1.63 2.70 0.89
CA PHE A 170 -1.22 1.93 2.06
C PHE A 170 -1.17 0.45 1.69
N ALA A 171 -0.12 -0.24 2.13
CA ALA A 171 0.03 -1.68 2.00
C ALA A 171 0.53 -2.27 3.31
N SER A 172 -0.11 -3.33 3.80
CA SER A 172 0.35 -4.09 4.95
C SER A 172 0.78 -5.49 4.53
N TYR A 173 1.84 -5.98 5.17
CA TYR A 173 2.55 -7.19 4.77
C TYR A 173 2.37 -8.25 5.84
N TRP A 174 1.90 -9.43 5.45
CA TRP A 174 1.47 -10.48 6.35
C TRP A 174 2.13 -11.81 6.01
N ILE A 175 2.45 -12.58 7.05
CA ILE A 175 2.94 -13.95 6.93
C ILE A 175 2.16 -14.87 7.86
N LYS A 176 1.96 -16.11 7.45
CA LYS A 176 1.26 -17.11 8.27
C LYS A 176 2.22 -17.68 9.32
N ARG A 177 1.80 -17.65 10.59
CA ARG A 177 2.57 -18.16 11.72
C ARG A 177 2.01 -19.51 12.17
N GLN A 178 2.90 -20.42 12.55
CA GLN A 178 2.55 -21.68 13.20
C GLN A 178 2.36 -21.42 14.71
N PHE A 179 1.23 -21.86 15.26
CA PHE A 179 0.86 -21.63 16.65
C PHE A 179 0.76 -22.94 17.41
N HIS A 180 1.48 -23.06 18.52
CA HIS A 180 1.36 -24.19 19.46
C HIS A 180 0.03 -24.21 20.21
N PHE A 181 -0.53 -23.02 20.48
CA PHE A 181 -1.80 -22.83 21.18
C PHE A 181 -2.84 -22.12 20.32
N GLY A 182 -2.48 -20.95 19.78
CA GLY A 182 -3.31 -20.22 18.83
C GLY A 182 -4.41 -19.35 19.43
N ALA A 183 -4.12 -18.71 20.56
CA ALA A 183 -4.93 -17.61 21.06
C ALA A 183 -4.04 -16.47 21.55
N TYR A 184 -4.56 -15.25 21.47
CA TYR A 184 -3.95 -14.07 22.04
C TYR A 184 -4.58 -13.81 23.40
N THR A 185 -3.72 -13.51 24.37
CA THR A 185 -4.13 -13.24 25.75
C THR A 185 -3.65 -11.87 26.18
N ALA A 186 -4.39 -11.26 27.09
CA ALA A 186 -4.02 -10.01 27.74
C ALA A 186 -4.21 -10.12 29.25
N ASP A 187 -3.53 -9.24 29.98
CA ASP A 187 -3.70 -9.14 31.43
C ASP A 187 -5.13 -8.72 31.78
N LEU A 188 -5.58 -9.15 32.97
CA LEU A 188 -6.88 -8.75 33.48
C LEU A 188 -6.91 -7.25 33.80
N THR A 189 -7.93 -6.59 33.28
CA THR A 189 -8.26 -5.22 33.69
C THR A 189 -8.84 -5.22 35.12
N PRO A 190 -8.80 -4.09 35.85
CA PRO A 190 -9.40 -3.99 37.18
C PRO A 190 -10.87 -4.43 37.24
N GLU A 191 -11.64 -4.14 36.19
CA GLU A 191 -13.05 -4.51 36.08
C GLU A 191 -13.21 -6.03 35.98
N LEU A 192 -12.37 -6.69 35.17
CA LEU A 192 -12.39 -8.15 35.05
C LEU A 192 -11.98 -8.82 36.35
N ARG A 193 -10.97 -8.30 37.05
CA ARG A 193 -10.53 -8.81 38.36
C ARG A 193 -11.65 -8.75 39.40
N ALA A 194 -12.36 -7.62 39.47
CA ALA A 194 -13.50 -7.45 40.35
C ALA A 194 -14.63 -8.44 40.02
N ARG A 195 -14.93 -8.63 38.72
CA ARG A 195 -15.97 -9.55 38.25
C ARG A 195 -15.73 -10.99 38.66
N ILE A 196 -14.49 -11.47 38.58
CA ILE A 196 -14.13 -12.85 38.94
C ILE A 196 -13.65 -12.99 40.39
N GLN A 197 -13.64 -11.89 41.16
CA GLN A 197 -13.08 -11.80 42.51
C GLN A 197 -11.68 -12.41 42.64
N ARG A 198 -10.83 -12.18 41.62
CA ARG A 198 -9.49 -12.76 41.52
C ARG A 198 -8.54 -11.77 40.87
N ASN A 199 -7.34 -11.63 41.43
CA ASN A 199 -6.34 -10.69 40.94
C ASN A 199 -5.47 -11.23 39.81
N GLN A 200 -5.47 -12.56 39.62
CA GLN A 200 -4.60 -13.30 38.72
C GLN A 200 -5.40 -14.01 37.64
N GLY A 201 -4.80 -14.10 36.46
CA GLY A 201 -5.34 -14.76 35.28
C GLY A 201 -5.08 -13.94 34.03
N VAL A 202 -5.55 -14.45 32.90
CA VAL A 202 -5.44 -13.79 31.60
C VAL A 202 -6.74 -13.89 30.84
N VAL A 203 -7.11 -12.84 30.12
CA VAL A 203 -8.29 -12.84 29.26
C VAL A 203 -7.91 -13.18 27.83
N VAL A 204 -8.68 -14.06 27.19
CA VAL A 204 -8.54 -14.38 25.77
C VAL A 204 -9.13 -13.25 24.94
N THR A 205 -8.32 -12.60 24.12
CA THR A 205 -8.72 -11.44 23.31
C THR A 205 -8.99 -11.80 21.86
N LEU A 206 -8.32 -12.83 21.33
CA LEU A 206 -8.48 -13.30 19.96
C LEU A 206 -8.13 -14.79 19.87
N ILE A 207 -8.83 -15.52 19.01
CA ILE A 207 -8.57 -16.94 18.74
C ILE A 207 -8.23 -17.11 17.27
N VAL A 208 -7.17 -17.86 17.02
CA VAL A 208 -6.69 -18.19 15.69
C VAL A 208 -7.40 -19.44 15.20
N LYS A 209 -8.07 -19.38 14.06
CA LYS A 209 -8.80 -20.50 13.47
C LYS A 209 -7.86 -21.65 13.11
N GLY A 210 -8.34 -22.88 13.27
CA GLY A 210 -7.59 -24.08 12.94
C GLY A 210 -6.42 -24.39 13.87
N THR A 211 -6.39 -23.79 15.07
CA THR A 211 -5.37 -24.03 16.09
C THR A 211 -5.93 -24.84 17.27
N PRO A 212 -5.09 -25.37 18.17
CA PRO A 212 -5.56 -26.10 19.36
C PRO A 212 -6.60 -25.35 20.18
N ALA A 213 -6.42 -24.05 20.42
CA ALA A 213 -7.38 -23.22 21.15
C ALA A 213 -8.74 -23.17 20.46
N TYR A 214 -8.76 -23.08 19.12
CA TYR A 214 -9.99 -23.11 18.34
C TYR A 214 -10.71 -24.45 18.43
N TYR A 215 -9.99 -25.57 18.24
CA TYR A 215 -10.58 -26.91 18.30
C TYR A 215 -11.04 -27.30 19.70
N ALA A 216 -10.44 -26.73 20.73
CA ALA A 216 -10.85 -26.91 22.12
C ALA A 216 -12.10 -26.11 22.53
N ASN A 217 -12.69 -25.33 21.62
CA ASN A 217 -13.82 -24.43 21.91
C ASN A 217 -13.50 -23.38 22.98
N LEU A 218 -12.25 -22.89 23.02
CA LEU A 218 -11.94 -21.65 23.73
C LEU A 218 -12.72 -20.50 23.05
N LEU A 219 -13.13 -19.48 23.80
CA LEU A 219 -13.87 -18.33 23.28
C LEU A 219 -13.20 -17.02 23.69
N VAL A 220 -13.40 -15.98 22.87
CA VAL A 220 -13.00 -14.62 23.21
C VAL A 220 -13.77 -14.17 24.44
N GLY A 221 -13.06 -13.63 25.42
CA GLY A 221 -13.59 -13.22 26.72
C GLY A 221 -13.50 -14.28 27.81
N ASP A 222 -13.08 -15.51 27.49
CA ASP A 222 -12.72 -16.50 28.51
C ASP A 222 -11.54 -16.00 29.34
N ILE A 223 -11.60 -16.23 30.65
CA ILE A 223 -10.52 -15.88 31.56
C ILE A 223 -9.85 -17.15 32.04
N ILE A 224 -8.60 -17.37 31.62
CA ILE A 224 -7.80 -18.51 32.04
C ILE A 224 -7.17 -18.19 33.40
N VAL A 225 -7.36 -19.09 34.37
CA VAL A 225 -6.88 -18.92 35.74
C VAL A 225 -5.83 -19.95 36.15
N ARG A 226 -5.85 -21.15 35.55
CA ARG A 226 -4.84 -22.18 35.77
C ARG A 226 -4.50 -22.94 34.49
N LEU A 227 -3.26 -23.42 34.40
CA LEU A 227 -2.76 -24.32 33.37
C LEU A 227 -2.09 -25.51 34.05
N ASN A 228 -2.55 -26.73 33.78
CA ASN A 228 -2.11 -27.98 34.44
C ASN A 228 -2.10 -27.89 35.98
N GLY A 229 -3.10 -27.22 36.55
CA GLY A 229 -3.17 -27.03 37.99
C GLY A 229 -2.18 -26.01 38.56
N HIS A 230 -1.44 -25.25 37.74
CA HIS A 230 -0.63 -24.12 38.17
C HIS A 230 -1.35 -22.80 37.91
N ASP A 231 -1.30 -21.87 38.87
CA ASP A 231 -1.95 -20.56 38.74
C ASP A 231 -1.26 -19.69 37.69
N VAL A 232 -2.06 -19.05 36.84
CA VAL A 232 -1.59 -18.10 35.82
C VAL A 232 -1.63 -16.70 36.40
N SER A 233 -0.49 -16.02 36.51
CA SER A 233 -0.43 -14.66 37.08
C SER A 233 -0.80 -13.57 36.07
N ASP A 234 -0.24 -13.67 34.87
CA ASP A 234 -0.26 -12.64 33.82
C ASP A 234 -0.01 -13.24 32.42
N ALA A 235 -0.17 -12.43 31.38
CA ALA A 235 -0.07 -12.84 29.98
C ALA A 235 1.32 -13.37 29.62
N ARG A 236 2.36 -12.83 30.22
CA ARG A 236 3.73 -13.30 29.98
C ARG A 236 3.94 -14.69 30.57
N SER A 237 3.58 -14.88 31.85
CA SER A 237 3.65 -16.17 32.54
C SER A 237 2.85 -17.24 31.80
N PHE A 238 1.67 -16.89 31.29
CA PHE A 238 0.84 -17.79 30.50
C PHE A 238 1.54 -18.25 29.22
N ASN A 239 2.11 -17.32 28.45
CA ASN A 239 2.83 -17.65 27.23
C ASN A 239 4.05 -18.54 27.51
N ASP A 240 4.83 -18.21 28.55
CA ASP A 240 6.00 -18.99 28.97
C ASP A 240 5.60 -20.43 29.35
N MET A 241 4.49 -20.60 30.09
CA MET A 241 3.95 -21.92 30.46
C MET A 241 3.48 -22.70 29.24
N VAL A 242 2.75 -22.08 28.32
CA VAL A 242 2.27 -22.71 27.08
C VAL A 242 3.44 -23.23 26.25
N THR A 243 4.50 -22.43 26.10
CA THR A 243 5.73 -22.87 25.42
C THR A 243 6.41 -24.03 26.13
N GLY A 244 6.41 -24.06 27.48
CA GLY A 244 6.98 -25.17 28.25
C GLY A 244 6.28 -26.53 28.06
N TYR A 245 5.00 -26.52 27.67
CA TYR A 245 4.20 -27.74 27.44
C TYR A 245 3.98 -28.06 25.95
N GLU A 246 4.77 -27.48 25.06
CA GLU A 246 4.67 -27.68 23.62
C GLU A 246 4.60 -29.17 23.24
N GLY A 247 3.65 -29.52 22.36
CA GLY A 247 3.39 -30.91 21.95
C GLY A 247 2.68 -31.80 22.97
N GLN A 248 2.30 -31.29 24.15
CA GLN A 248 1.65 -32.04 25.22
C GLN A 248 0.16 -31.70 25.35
N SER A 249 -0.58 -32.56 26.04
CA SER A 249 -1.96 -32.27 26.45
C SER A 249 -1.94 -31.46 27.76
N VAL A 250 -2.67 -30.35 27.80
CA VAL A 250 -2.77 -29.49 28.98
C VAL A 250 -4.22 -29.27 29.39
N ALA A 251 -4.48 -29.26 30.70
CA ALA A 251 -5.76 -28.89 31.29
C ALA A 251 -5.76 -27.39 31.59
N LEU A 252 -6.76 -26.68 31.06
CA LEU A 252 -6.94 -25.24 31.23
C LEU A 252 -8.19 -24.96 32.03
N ASP A 253 -8.01 -24.41 33.24
CA ASP A 253 -9.13 -23.95 34.04
C ASP A 253 -9.43 -22.51 33.68
N LEU A 254 -10.68 -22.26 33.29
CA LEU A 254 -11.15 -20.96 32.85
C LEU A 254 -12.48 -20.56 33.50
N VAL A 255 -12.74 -19.26 33.49
CA VAL A 255 -14.00 -18.64 33.90
C VAL A 255 -14.70 -18.13 32.65
N ARG A 256 -15.92 -18.62 32.41
CA ARG A 256 -16.80 -18.22 31.30
C ARG A 256 -18.16 -17.81 31.86
N GLY A 257 -18.49 -16.52 31.72
CA GLY A 257 -19.67 -15.96 32.38
C GLY A 257 -19.54 -16.04 33.90
N SER A 258 -20.45 -16.75 34.56
CA SER A 258 -20.44 -17.01 36.01
C SER A 258 -19.91 -18.40 36.37
N GLY A 259 -19.56 -19.24 35.40
CA GLY A 259 -19.15 -20.62 35.62
C GLY A 259 -17.65 -20.84 35.42
N THR A 260 -17.11 -21.84 36.11
CA THR A 260 -15.76 -22.38 35.88
C THR A 260 -15.83 -23.61 34.99
N GLN A 261 -14.91 -23.73 34.04
CA GLN A 261 -14.78 -24.88 33.14
C GLN A 261 -13.33 -25.30 33.03
N THR A 262 -13.10 -26.59 32.82
CA THR A 262 -11.77 -27.13 32.49
C THR A 262 -11.80 -27.65 31.06
N LEU A 263 -10.92 -27.13 30.22
CA LEU A 263 -10.75 -27.58 28.83
C LEU A 263 -9.43 -28.34 28.71
N ASN A 264 -9.46 -29.52 28.08
CA ASN A 264 -8.24 -30.25 27.72
C ASN A 264 -7.83 -29.85 26.31
N ILE A 265 -6.61 -29.34 26.15
CA ILE A 265 -6.10 -28.80 24.90
C ILE A 265 -4.80 -29.54 24.53
N GLN A 266 -4.74 -30.07 23.32
CA GLN A 266 -3.54 -30.69 22.78
C GLN A 266 -2.69 -29.65 22.06
N LEU A 267 -1.57 -29.24 22.67
CA LEU A 267 -0.65 -28.29 22.07
C LEU A 267 0.10 -28.94 20.90
N THR A 268 0.32 -28.19 19.82
CA THR A 268 1.15 -28.67 18.70
C THR A 268 2.62 -28.41 18.99
N LYS A 269 3.48 -29.20 18.34
CA LYS A 269 4.91 -28.93 18.21
C LYS A 269 5.19 -27.89 17.13
#